data_AF-A0A6B3HWI8-F1
#
_entry.id   AF-A0A6B3HWI8-F1
#
_cell.length_a   1.000
_cell.length_b   1.000
_cell.length_c   1.000
_cell.angle_alpha   90.00
_cell.angle_beta   90.00
_cell.angle_gamma   90.00
#
_symmetry.space_group_name_H-M   'P 1'
#
loop_
_entity.id
_entity.type
_entity.pdbx_description
1 polymer ?
#
loop_
_entity_poly.entity_id
_entity_poly.type
_entity_poly.pdbx_seq_one_letter_code
_entity_poly.pdbx_strand_id
1 'polypeptide(L)'
;TAEGDTAIYSSLAAAYDHLGPDTESAFTSIVLMTDGENTAGRSAADFTVFYRSLPPARQATPVFPIVFGDSDRSELDRIAALTGGRLFDGTKEQGPGSLDGAFEEIRGYQ
;
A
#
# COMPACT_ATOMS: atom_id res chain seq x y z
N THR A 1 -16.59 -21.35 -7.03
CA THR A 1 -16.70 -20.29 -6.01
C THR A 1 -15.32 -19.72 -5.85
N ALA A 2 -15.11 -18.43 -6.12
CA ALA A 2 -13.90 -17.78 -5.66
C ALA A 2 -14.11 -17.58 -4.17
N GLU A 3 -13.44 -18.39 -3.35
CA GLU A 3 -13.29 -18.11 -1.93
C GLU A 3 -12.53 -16.79 -1.87
N GLY A 4 -13.25 -15.71 -1.55
CA GLY A 4 -12.75 -14.33 -1.57
C GLY A 4 -11.83 -14.11 -0.39
N ASP A 5 -10.69 -14.76 -0.42
CA ASP A 5 -9.62 -14.61 0.53
C ASP A 5 -8.79 -13.38 0.13
N THR A 6 -8.92 -12.31 0.90
CA THR A 6 -8.21 -11.05 0.66
C THR A 6 -6.84 -11.12 1.32
N ALA A 7 -5.81 -11.36 0.52
CA ALA A 7 -4.42 -11.50 0.98
C ALA A 7 -3.60 -10.24 0.70
N ILE A 8 -3.98 -9.13 1.34
CA ILE A 8 -3.41 -7.79 1.15
C ILE A 8 -1.89 -7.81 1.31
N TYR A 9 -1.41 -8.40 2.40
CA TYR A 9 0.01 -8.42 2.74
C TYR A 9 0.86 -9.32 1.87
N SER A 10 0.27 -10.42 1.39
CA SER A 10 0.95 -11.33 0.47
C SER A 10 1.14 -10.66 -0.89
N SER A 11 0.11 -9.98 -1.39
CA SER A 11 0.16 -9.19 -2.62
C SER A 11 1.16 -8.04 -2.50
N LEU A 12 1.19 -7.35 -1.36
CA LEU A 12 2.13 -6.26 -1.12
C LEU A 12 3.57 -6.77 -1.10
N ALA A 13 3.85 -7.90 -0.44
CA ALA A 13 5.18 -8.51 -0.44
C ALA A 13 5.62 -8.92 -1.85
N ALA A 14 4.72 -9.51 -2.65
CA ALA A 14 5.01 -9.84 -4.04
C ALA A 14 5.32 -8.60 -4.89
N ALA A 15 4.63 -7.47 -4.64
CA ALA A 15 4.94 -6.20 -5.29
C ALA A 15 6.36 -5.70 -4.95
N TYR A 16 6.78 -5.81 -3.68
CA TYR A 16 8.15 -5.49 -3.25
C TYR A 16 9.21 -6.43 -3.86
N ASP A 17 8.88 -7.70 -4.11
CA ASP A 17 9.78 -8.63 -4.80
C ASP A 17 9.93 -8.29 -6.29
N HIS A 18 8.88 -7.73 -6.91
CA HIS A 18 8.93 -7.23 -8.28
C HIS A 18 9.69 -5.90 -8.43
N LEU A 19 9.97 -5.19 -7.34
CA LEU A 19 10.85 -4.03 -7.39
C LEU A 19 12.26 -4.47 -7.79
N GLY A 20 12.71 -3.99 -8.95
CA GLY A 20 14.08 -4.18 -9.42
C GLY A 20 15.12 -3.59 -8.46
N PRO A 21 16.41 -3.89 -8.66
CA PRO A 21 17.48 -3.35 -7.81
C PRO A 21 17.64 -1.81 -7.91
N ASP A 22 17.13 -1.19 -8.98
CA ASP A 22 17.24 0.24 -9.30
C ASP A 22 15.98 1.05 -8.91
N THR A 23 15.46 0.87 -7.70
CA THR A 23 14.39 1.74 -7.18
C THR A 23 14.90 3.10 -6.69
N GLU A 24 16.21 3.29 -6.55
CA GLU A 24 16.79 4.57 -6.12
C GLU A 24 16.77 5.65 -7.22
N SER A 25 16.72 5.24 -8.49
CA SER A 25 16.79 6.12 -9.67
C SER A 25 15.42 6.36 -10.32
N ALA A 26 14.43 5.53 -10.01
CA ALA A 26 13.04 5.71 -10.43
C ALA A 26 12.17 5.97 -9.20
N PHE A 27 11.45 7.10 -9.19
CA PHE A 27 10.42 7.42 -8.20
C PHE A 27 9.31 6.36 -8.21
N THR A 28 9.57 5.24 -7.54
CA THR A 28 8.73 4.05 -7.55
C THR A 28 7.81 4.13 -6.36
N SER A 29 6.52 3.94 -6.60
CA SER A 29 5.49 3.90 -5.57
C SER A 29 4.58 2.71 -5.80
N ILE A 30 4.04 2.17 -4.72
CA ILE A 30 3.10 1.06 -4.78
C ILE A 30 1.71 1.60 -4.41
N VAL A 31 0.75 1.42 -5.32
CA VAL A 31 -0.65 1.72 -5.04
C VAL A 31 -1.36 0.41 -4.72
N LEU A 32 -1.86 0.30 -3.50
CA LEU A 32 -2.58 -0.89 -3.03
C LEU A 32 -4.07 -0.58 -3.03
N MET A 33 -4.88 -1.29 -3.81
CA MET A 33 -6.33 -1.11 -3.84
C MET A 33 -7.00 -2.32 -3.19
N THR A 34 -7.85 -2.09 -2.18
CA THR A 34 -8.61 -3.16 -1.52
C THR A 34 -10.04 -2.70 -1.24
N ASP A 35 -11.00 -3.61 -1.42
CA ASP A 35 -12.42 -3.43 -1.08
C ASP A 35 -12.86 -4.24 0.15
N GLY A 36 -11.95 -5.01 0.75
CA GLY A 36 -12.20 -5.84 1.93
C GLY A 36 -11.04 -5.88 2.92
N GLU A 37 -11.32 -6.38 4.12
CA GLU A 37 -10.33 -6.66 5.17
C GLU A 37 -9.41 -7.81 4.78
N ASN A 38 -8.19 -7.85 5.33
CA ASN A 38 -7.28 -8.97 5.10
C ASN A 38 -7.78 -10.23 5.82
N THR A 39 -8.46 -11.12 5.10
CA THR A 39 -9.03 -12.35 5.64
C THR A 39 -8.09 -13.56 5.51
N ALA A 40 -7.02 -13.45 4.74
CA ALA A 40 -6.09 -14.56 4.47
C ALA A 40 -4.64 -14.11 4.23
N GLY A 41 -3.69 -15.04 4.36
CA GLY A 41 -2.28 -14.78 4.07
C GLY A 41 -1.51 -14.15 5.23
N ARG A 42 -0.51 -13.31 4.93
CA ARG A 42 0.32 -12.65 5.95
C ARG A 42 -0.49 -11.65 6.78
N SER A 43 -0.07 -11.43 8.02
CA SER A 43 -0.61 -10.36 8.87
C SER A 43 0.17 -9.05 8.71
N ALA A 44 -0.38 -7.95 9.25
CA ALA A 44 0.32 -6.67 9.39
C ALA A 44 1.71 -6.78 10.02
N ALA A 45 1.82 -7.63 11.05
CA ALA A 45 3.06 -7.87 11.76
C ALA A 45 4.08 -8.59 10.87
N ASP A 46 3.66 -9.63 10.14
CA ASP A 46 4.53 -10.37 9.23
C ASP A 46 5.05 -9.46 8.10
N PHE A 47 4.17 -8.61 7.56
CA PHE A 47 4.59 -7.63 6.56
C PHE A 47 5.57 -6.61 7.14
N THR A 48 5.38 -6.13 8.36
CA THR A 48 6.31 -5.19 8.99
C THR A 48 7.70 -5.81 9.14
N VAL A 49 7.78 -7.08 9.55
CA VAL A 49 9.04 -7.82 9.65
C VAL A 49 9.68 -7.98 8.28
N PHE A 50 8.91 -8.40 7.27
CA PHE A 50 9.37 -8.50 5.89
C PHE A 50 9.91 -7.17 5.35
N TYR A 51 9.14 -6.09 5.49
CA TYR A 51 9.49 -4.76 5.02
C TYR A 51 10.80 -4.26 5.63
N ARG A 52 10.97 -4.44 6.94
CA ARG A 52 12.22 -4.07 7.64
C ARG A 52 13.43 -4.93 7.24
N SER A 53 13.19 -6.14 6.73
CA SER A 53 14.25 -7.01 6.20
C SER A 53 14.70 -6.64 4.78
N LEU A 54 13.93 -5.78 4.08
CA LEU A 54 14.27 -5.36 2.72
C LEU A 54 15.51 -4.45 2.70
N PRO A 55 16.23 -4.38 1.58
CA PRO A 55 17.28 -3.37 1.38
C PRO A 55 16.72 -1.94 1.50
N PRO A 56 17.53 -0.97 1.95
CA PRO A 56 17.10 0.43 2.12
C PRO A 56 16.54 1.05 0.82
N ALA A 57 17.11 0.68 -0.33
CA ALA A 57 16.61 1.09 -1.66
C ALA A 57 15.14 0.71 -1.89
N ARG A 58 14.69 -0.44 -1.36
CA ARG A 58 13.28 -0.89 -1.45
C ARG A 58 12.43 -0.31 -0.33
N GLN A 59 12.99 -0.08 0.85
CA GLN A 59 12.31 0.63 1.94
C GLN A 59 12.06 2.11 1.63
N ALA A 60 12.67 2.66 0.58
CA ALA A 60 12.38 4.00 0.11
C ALA A 60 11.08 4.10 -0.70
N THR A 61 10.45 2.98 -1.07
CA THR A 61 9.23 2.95 -1.89
C THR A 61 7.98 3.16 -1.03
N PRO A 62 7.30 4.32 -1.14
CA PRO A 62 6.07 4.58 -0.41
C PRO A 62 4.91 3.72 -0.92
N VAL A 63 4.07 3.26 0.01
CA VAL A 63 2.81 2.56 -0.30
C VAL A 63 1.64 3.50 -0.05
N PHE A 64 0.77 3.62 -1.05
CA PHE A 64 -0.46 4.39 -1.00
C PHE A 64 -1.65 3.43 -1.05
N PRO A 65 -2.21 3.03 0.10
CA PRO A 65 -3.41 2.21 0.13
C PRO A 65 -4.62 3.05 -0.24
N ILE A 66 -5.49 2.48 -1.04
CA ILE A 66 -6.79 3.02 -1.44
C ILE A 66 -7.83 2.01 -0.96
N VAL A 67 -8.64 2.44 0.01
CA VAL A 67 -9.75 1.64 0.55
C VAL A 67 -11.02 1.94 -0.22
N PHE A 68 -11.74 0.89 -0.61
CA PHE A 68 -13.09 0.99 -1.15
C PHE A 68 -14.05 0.32 -0.16
N GLY A 69 -15.00 1.06 0.42
CA GLY A 69 -16.00 0.48 1.32
C GLY A 69 -15.51 0.21 2.75
N ASP A 70 -15.88 -0.95 3.31
CA ASP A 70 -15.74 -1.31 4.74
C ASP A 70 -14.45 -2.12 5.05
N SER A 71 -13.33 -1.84 4.40
CA SER A 71 -12.04 -2.43 4.81
C SER A 71 -11.51 -1.80 6.10
N ASP A 72 -10.60 -2.49 6.79
CA ASP A 72 -9.97 -2.00 8.00
C ASP A 72 -8.99 -0.85 7.68
N ARG A 73 -9.53 0.38 7.73
CA ARG A 73 -8.76 1.61 7.52
C ARG A 73 -7.58 1.73 8.48
N SER A 74 -7.72 1.25 9.72
CA SER A 74 -6.65 1.36 10.72
C SER A 74 -5.47 0.47 10.35
N GLU A 75 -5.75 -0.69 9.77
CA GLU A 75 -4.74 -1.61 9.27
C GLU A 75 -3.98 -1.01 8.07
N LEU A 76 -4.71 -0.45 7.10
CA LEU A 76 -4.11 0.17 5.92
C LEU A 76 -3.32 1.44 6.25
N ASP A 77 -3.82 2.27 7.18
CA ASP A 77 -3.12 3.47 7.64
C ASP A 77 -1.75 3.14 8.26
N ARG A 78 -1.66 2.05 9.04
CA ARG A 78 -0.37 1.58 9.58
C ARG A 78 0.63 1.24 8.49
N ILE A 79 0.19 0.62 7.40
CA ILE A 79 1.05 0.27 6.25
C ILE A 79 1.55 1.55 5.58
N ALA A 80 0.65 2.48 5.32
CA ALA A 80 0.98 3.78 4.74
C ALA A 80 2.02 4.51 5.60
N ALA A 81 1.77 4.62 6.90
CA ALA A 81 2.68 5.27 7.85
C ALA A 81 4.04 4.56 7.96
N LEU A 82 4.07 3.22 7.91
CA LEU A 82 5.31 2.43 7.95
C LEU A 82 6.19 2.67 6.72
N THR A 83 5.57 2.83 5.56
CA THR A 83 6.25 2.92 4.26
C THR A 83 6.49 4.36 3.80
N GLY A 84 5.91 5.34 4.51
CA GLY A 84 6.02 6.76 4.17
C GLY A 84 4.99 7.25 3.15
N GLY A 85 3.92 6.48 2.91
CA GLY A 85 2.79 6.92 2.09
C GLY A 85 1.60 7.41 2.91
N ARG A 86 0.41 7.36 2.31
CA ARG A 86 -0.85 7.82 2.92
C ARG A 86 -2.04 6.95 2.49
N LEU A 87 -2.98 6.73 3.39
CA LEU A 87 -4.26 6.08 3.10
C LEU A 87 -5.20 7.04 2.37
N PHE A 88 -5.80 6.56 1.29
CA PHE A 88 -6.84 7.24 0.52
C PHE A 88 -8.14 6.45 0.57
N ASP A 89 -9.25 7.18 0.60
CA ASP A 89 -10.59 6.63 0.54
C ASP A 89 -11.12 6.77 -0.90
N GLY A 90 -11.19 5.63 -1.58
CA GLY A 90 -11.67 5.51 -2.95
C GLY A 90 -13.17 5.78 -3.12
N THR A 91 -13.92 5.84 -2.02
CA THR A 91 -15.35 6.19 -2.06
C THR A 91 -15.59 7.70 -2.06
N LYS A 92 -14.55 8.50 -1.78
CA LYS A 92 -14.65 9.96 -1.77
C LYS A 92 -14.33 10.52 -3.14
N GLU A 93 -15.30 11.24 -3.70
CA GLU A 93 -15.16 11.94 -4.98
C GLU A 93 -14.47 13.31 -4.85
N GLN A 94 -14.39 13.90 -3.64
CA GLN A 94 -13.84 15.25 -3.40
C GLN A 94 -13.30 15.40 -1.96
N GLY A 95 -12.13 16.06 -1.81
CA GLY A 95 -11.54 16.43 -0.50
C GLY A 95 -10.23 15.69 -0.12
N PRO A 96 -9.60 16.04 1.01
CA PRO A 96 -8.36 15.40 1.45
C PRO A 96 -8.57 13.91 1.69
N GLY A 97 -7.75 13.08 1.04
CA GLY A 97 -7.88 11.62 1.04
C GLY A 97 -8.73 11.03 -0.09
N SER A 98 -9.18 11.83 -1.07
CA SER A 98 -9.86 11.31 -2.28
C SER A 98 -8.85 10.75 -3.30
N LEU A 99 -9.32 9.95 -4.25
CA LEU A 99 -8.51 9.41 -5.35
C LEU A 99 -7.74 10.50 -6.10
N ASP A 100 -8.40 11.60 -6.44
CA ASP A 100 -7.76 12.73 -7.12
C ASP A 100 -6.65 13.36 -6.27
N GLY A 101 -6.85 13.45 -4.96
CA GLY A 101 -5.83 13.89 -4.00
C GLY A 101 -4.66 12.91 -3.90
N ALA A 102 -4.92 11.61 -4.07
CA ALA A 102 -3.86 10.59 -4.14
C ALA A 102 -2.96 10.82 -5.34
N PHE A 103 -3.56 11.02 -6.52
CA PHE A 103 -2.80 11.29 -7.74
C PHE A 103 -2.07 12.63 -7.67
N GLU A 104 -2.66 13.67 -7.08
CA GLU A 104 -2.02 14.97 -6.89
C GLU A 104 -0.83 14.91 -5.92
N GLU A 105 -0.95 14.21 -4.78
CA GLU A 105 0.19 14.00 -3.88
C GLU A 105 1.29 13.14 -4.51
N ILE A 106 0.93 12.09 -5.25
CA ILE A 106 1.92 11.25 -5.95
C ILE A 106 2.69 12.07 -6.99
N ARG A 107 2.04 13.07 -7.63
CA ARG A 107 2.73 14.03 -8.50
C ARG A 107 3.60 15.05 -7.75
N GLY A 108 3.29 15.35 -6.50
CA GLY A 108 4.09 16.27 -5.67
C GLY A 108 5.44 15.71 -5.23
N TYR A 109 5.64 14.39 -5.33
CA TYR A 109 6.93 13.73 -5.13
C TYR A 109 7.75 13.55 -6.43
N GLN A 110 7.28 14.10 -7.57
CA GLN A 110 8.00 14.13 -8.85
C GLN A 110 8.86 15.38 -9.03
#